data_AF-A0A699SMK1-F1
#
_entry.id   AF-A0A699SMK1-F1
#
_cell.length_a   1.000
_cell.length_b   1.000
_cell.length_c   1.000
_cell.angle_alpha   90.00
_cell.angle_beta   90.00
_cell.angle_gamma   90.00
#
_symmetry.space_group_name_H-M   'P 1'
#
loop_
_entity.id
_entity.type
_entity.pdbx_description
1 polymer ?
#
loop_
_entity_poly.entity_id
_entity_poly.type
_entity_poly.pdbx_seq_one_letter_code
_entity_poly.pdbx_strand_id
1 'polypeptide(L)'
;MPGPGPHMMYALGTGQALMSISNGRFSPHHCIIYALNAFFGPDIGSFAEWLTSTVGLGHVFGSSVETFVHDPLFYVLILGVPLSLLYARVSRFFVNKGYLDSVTG
;
A
#
# COMPACT_ATOMS: atom_id res chain seq x y z
N MET A 1 -6.46 13.74 -9.33
CA MET A 1 -5.34 13.27 -8.50
C MET A 1 -4.30 12.68 -9.45
N PRO A 2 -2.98 12.67 -9.16
CA PRO A 2 -2.04 11.89 -9.96
C PRO A 2 -2.52 10.44 -10.06
N GLY A 3 -2.23 9.74 -11.16
CA GLY A 3 -2.55 8.31 -11.24
C GLY A 3 -1.64 7.44 -10.36
N PRO A 4 -1.87 6.11 -10.33
CA PRO A 4 -1.10 5.17 -9.51
C PRO A 4 0.39 5.16 -9.77
N GLY A 5 0.81 5.37 -11.02
CA GLY A 5 2.24 5.43 -11.38
C GLY A 5 2.99 6.50 -10.58
N PRO A 6 2.59 7.79 -10.67
CA PRO A 6 3.16 8.85 -9.84
C PRO A 6 3.19 8.55 -8.34
N HIS A 7 2.09 8.09 -7.73
CA HIS A 7 2.07 7.79 -6.29
C HIS A 7 3.10 6.73 -5.89
N MET A 8 3.19 5.64 -6.66
CA MET A 8 4.22 4.63 -6.42
C MET A 8 5.64 5.17 -6.65
N MET A 9 5.86 6.01 -7.66
CA MET A 9 7.17 6.62 -7.91
C MET A 9 7.63 7.49 -6.74
N TYR A 10 6.76 8.37 -6.22
CA TYR A 10 7.10 9.18 -5.03
C TYR A 10 7.29 8.32 -3.80
N ALA A 11 6.46 7.29 -3.59
CA ALA A 11 6.60 6.38 -2.44
C ALA A 11 7.91 5.60 -2.49
N LEU A 12 8.26 5.03 -3.64
CA LEU A 12 9.51 4.29 -3.83
C LEU A 12 10.74 5.20 -3.77
N GLY A 13 10.69 6.37 -4.40
CA GLY A 13 11.79 7.36 -4.35
C GLY A 13 12.03 7.88 -2.93
N THR A 14 10.96 8.19 -2.20
CA THR A 14 11.05 8.57 -0.79
C THR A 14 11.55 7.38 0.06
N GLY A 15 11.07 6.17 -0.22
CA GLY A 15 11.55 4.95 0.42
C GLY A 15 13.05 4.75 0.24
N GLN A 16 13.58 4.98 -0.96
CA GLN A 16 15.02 4.93 -1.23
C GLN A 16 15.80 5.96 -0.41
N ALA A 17 15.31 7.19 -0.31
CA ALA A 17 15.91 8.21 0.55
C ALA A 17 15.87 7.77 2.03
N LEU A 18 14.75 7.24 2.50
CA LEU A 18 14.58 6.72 3.87
C LEU A 18 15.55 5.58 4.17
N MET A 19 15.78 4.65 3.23
CA MET A 19 16.78 3.59 3.40
C MET A 19 18.18 4.17 3.61
N SER A 20 18.55 5.20 2.84
CA SER A 20 19.86 5.85 2.95
C SER A 20 20.05 6.58 4.27
N ILE A 21 19.07 7.39 4.71
CA ILE A 21 19.22 8.19 5.94
C ILE A 21 19.00 7.39 7.22
N SER A 22 18.32 6.25 7.14
CA SER A 22 18.01 5.41 8.30
C SER A 22 19.08 4.34 8.60
N ASN A 23 20.16 4.30 7.81
CA ASN A 23 21.25 3.34 7.96
C ASN A 23 20.74 1.88 8.02
N GLY A 24 19.79 1.52 7.15
CA GLY A 24 19.21 0.18 7.05
C GLY A 24 18.03 -0.13 8.00
N ARG A 25 17.64 0.79 8.89
CA ARG A 25 16.42 0.61 9.73
C ARG A 25 15.14 0.62 8.88
N PHE A 26 15.09 1.50 7.89
CA PHE A 26 14.15 1.40 6.78
C PHE A 26 14.82 0.56 5.70
N SER A 27 14.14 -0.47 5.23
CA SER A 27 14.74 -1.50 4.35
C SER A 27 13.81 -1.81 3.17
N PRO A 28 14.25 -2.59 2.16
CA PRO A 28 13.48 -2.75 0.92
C PRO A 28 12.04 -3.24 1.11
N HIS A 29 11.78 -4.10 2.10
CA HIS A 29 10.41 -4.54 2.39
C HIS A 29 9.51 -3.41 2.91
N HIS A 30 10.06 -2.47 3.67
CA HIS A 30 9.35 -1.26 4.09
C HIS A 30 8.99 -0.39 2.89
N CYS A 31 9.88 -0.27 1.90
CA CYS A 31 9.61 0.46 0.66
C CYS A 31 8.46 -0.18 -0.14
N ILE A 32 8.45 -1.50 -0.27
CA ILE A 32 7.37 -2.23 -0.97
C ILE A 32 6.03 -1.97 -0.31
N ILE A 33 5.98 -2.04 1.02
CA ILE A 33 4.74 -1.86 1.78
C ILE A 33 4.29 -0.39 1.77
N TYR A 34 5.23 0.54 1.81
CA TYR A 34 4.93 1.95 1.65
C TYR A 34 4.35 2.27 0.26
N ALA A 35 4.91 1.67 -0.80
CA ALA A 35 4.39 1.79 -2.16
C ALA A 35 3.01 1.13 -2.32
N LEU A 36 2.78 -0.03 -1.70
CA LEU A 36 1.46 -0.67 -1.70
C LEU A 36 0.41 0.16 -0.96
N ASN A 37 0.75 0.78 0.18
CA ASN A 37 -0.16 1.71 0.85
C ASN A 37 -0.44 2.95 -0.01
N ALA A 38 0.58 3.49 -0.69
CA ALA A 38 0.42 4.60 -1.62
C ALA A 38 -0.45 4.25 -2.84
N PHE A 39 -0.55 2.97 -3.20
CA PHE A 39 -1.47 2.49 -4.23
C PHE A 39 -2.89 2.25 -3.69
N PHE A 40 -3.02 1.50 -2.58
CA PHE A 40 -4.33 1.13 -2.05
C PHE A 40 -5.11 2.32 -1.48
N GLY A 41 -4.45 3.38 -1.03
CA GLY A 41 -5.12 4.59 -0.56
C GLY A 41 -5.79 5.39 -1.67
N PRO A 42 -5.03 6.22 -2.40
CA PRO A 42 -5.58 7.12 -3.39
C PRO A 42 -6.00 6.43 -4.70
N ASP A 43 -5.42 5.29 -5.07
CA ASP A 43 -5.56 4.77 -6.44
C ASP A 43 -6.41 3.50 -6.57
N ILE A 44 -6.82 2.86 -5.46
CA ILE A 44 -7.64 1.63 -5.53
C ILE A 44 -8.98 1.86 -6.23
N GLY A 45 -9.58 3.05 -6.09
CA GLY A 45 -10.81 3.43 -6.79
C GLY A 45 -10.60 3.47 -8.30
N SER A 46 -9.57 4.20 -8.75
CA SER A 46 -9.20 4.28 -10.17
C SER A 46 -8.81 2.93 -10.78
N PHE A 47 -8.13 2.07 -10.00
CA PHE A 47 -7.82 0.71 -10.41
C PHE A 47 -9.07 -0.17 -10.50
N ALA A 48 -9.97 -0.08 -9.52
CA ALA A 48 -11.23 -0.81 -9.53
C ALA A 48 -12.09 -0.41 -10.72
N GLU A 49 -12.17 0.88 -11.03
CA GLU A 49 -12.87 1.41 -12.21
C GLU A 49 -12.27 0.87 -13.52
N TRP A 50 -10.96 0.92 -13.68
CA TRP A 50 -10.28 0.33 -14.84
C TRP A 50 -10.50 -1.18 -14.95
N LEU A 51 -10.44 -1.90 -13.83
CA LEU A 51 -10.64 -3.35 -13.82
C LEU A 51 -12.08 -3.70 -14.18
N THR A 52 -13.08 -3.00 -13.60
CA THR A 52 -14.49 -3.23 -13.91
C THR A 52 -14.83 -2.81 -15.33
N SER A 53 -14.19 -1.76 -15.88
CA SER A 53 -14.35 -1.37 -17.29
C SER A 53 -13.77 -2.42 -18.24
N THR A 54 -12.67 -3.08 -17.84
CA THR A 54 -12.01 -4.12 -18.64
C THR A 54 -12.76 -5.46 -18.57
N VAL A 55 -13.36 -5.79 -17.42
CA VAL A 55 -14.07 -7.05 -17.18
C VAL A 55 -15.58 -6.95 -17.47
N GLY A 56 -16.09 -5.77 -17.83
CA GLY A 56 -17.49 -5.56 -18.21
C GLY A 56 -18.48 -5.44 -17.04
N LEU A 57 -17.99 -5.20 -15.83
CA LEU A 57 -18.77 -4.97 -14.60
C LEU A 57 -18.85 -3.48 -14.21
N GLY A 58 -18.55 -2.61 -15.19
CA GLY A 58 -18.03 -1.24 -15.06
C GLY A 58 -18.65 -0.30 -14.04
N HIS A 59 -19.97 -0.33 -13.82
CA HIS A 59 -20.64 0.87 -13.30
C HIS A 59 -21.13 0.80 -11.85
N VAL A 60 -21.26 -0.38 -11.24
CA VAL A 60 -21.89 -0.53 -9.90
C VAL A 60 -20.85 -0.73 -8.79
N PHE A 61 -19.76 -1.47 -9.07
CA PHE A 61 -18.75 -1.79 -8.06
C PHE A 61 -17.63 -0.74 -7.93
N GLY A 62 -17.18 -0.13 -9.03
CA GLY A 62 -16.07 0.85 -9.02
C GLY A 62 -16.38 2.11 -8.21
N SER A 63 -17.53 2.76 -8.49
CA SER A 63 -17.92 4.02 -7.82
C SER A 63 -18.24 3.87 -6.34
N SER A 64 -18.75 2.69 -5.93
CA SER A 64 -19.11 2.40 -4.54
C SER A 64 -17.86 2.29 -3.66
N VAL A 65 -16.82 1.57 -4.12
CA VAL A 65 -15.58 1.37 -3.37
C VAL A 65 -14.84 2.70 -3.16
N GLU A 66 -14.79 3.55 -4.17
CA GLU A 66 -14.15 4.86 -4.11
C GLU A 66 -14.76 5.76 -3.02
N THR A 67 -16.07 5.71 -2.84
CA THR A 67 -16.78 6.52 -1.84
C THR A 67 -16.39 6.14 -0.40
N PHE A 68 -16.24 4.84 -0.13
CA PHE A 68 -15.86 4.36 1.21
C PHE A 68 -14.37 4.51 1.49
N VAL A 69 -13.51 4.36 0.48
CA VAL A 69 -12.05 4.46 0.66
C VAL A 69 -11.59 5.91 0.82
N HIS A 70 -12.31 6.89 0.26
CA HIS A 70 -11.99 8.31 0.44
C HIS A 70 -12.51 8.93 1.74
N ASP A 71 -13.42 8.26 2.46
CA ASP A 71 -13.82 8.71 3.79
C ASP A 71 -12.69 8.43 4.81
N PRO A 72 -12.24 9.42 5.59
CA PRO A 72 -11.10 9.25 6.50
C PRO A 72 -11.28 8.14 7.55
N LEU A 73 -12.51 7.91 8.03
CA LEU A 73 -12.81 6.88 9.02
C LEU A 73 -12.87 5.50 8.35
N PHE A 74 -13.62 5.39 7.26
CA PHE A 74 -13.76 4.12 6.54
C PHE A 74 -12.44 3.68 5.90
N TYR A 75 -11.60 4.61 5.44
CA TYR A 75 -10.25 4.31 4.98
C TYR A 75 -9.44 3.56 6.03
N VAL A 76 -9.40 4.11 7.25
CA VAL A 76 -8.66 3.50 8.37
C VAL A 76 -9.24 2.13 8.72
N LEU A 77 -10.56 1.96 8.70
CA LEU A 77 -11.20 0.70 9.09
C LEU A 77 -11.11 -0.40 8.02
N ILE A 78 -11.27 -0.04 6.75
CA ILE A 78 -11.34 -1.00 5.62
C ILE A 78 -9.94 -1.34 5.10
N LEU A 79 -9.04 -0.36 5.06
CA LEU A 79 -7.70 -0.54 4.50
C LEU A 79 -6.61 -0.38 5.57
N GLY A 80 -6.61 0.70 6.35
CA GLY A 80 -5.51 1.01 7.28
C GLY A 80 -5.25 -0.08 8.32
N VAL A 81 -6.27 -0.43 9.12
CA VAL A 81 -6.15 -1.45 10.18
C VAL A 81 -5.92 -2.84 9.57
N PRO A 82 -6.69 -3.32 8.58
CA PRO A 82 -6.45 -4.64 7.99
C PRO A 82 -5.06 -4.77 7.35
N LEU A 83 -4.61 -3.78 6.56
CA LEU A 83 -3.30 -3.81 5.92
C LEU A 83 -2.16 -3.71 6.93
N SER A 84 -2.30 -2.94 8.01
CA SER A 84 -1.27 -2.87 9.06
C SER A 84 -1.12 -4.18 9.83
N LEU A 85 -2.24 -4.87 10.13
CA LEU A 85 -2.22 -6.20 10.75
C LEU A 85 -1.63 -7.25 9.81
N LEU A 86 -2.02 -7.22 8.53
CA LEU A 86 -1.47 -8.10 7.50
C LEU A 86 0.04 -7.87 7.37
N TYR A 87 0.48 -6.62 7.28
CA TYR A 87 1.89 -6.25 7.21
C TYR A 87 2.66 -6.75 8.43
N ALA A 88 2.15 -6.54 9.64
CA ALA A 88 2.80 -7.00 10.87
C ALA A 88 2.95 -8.54 10.87
N ARG A 89 1.92 -9.26 10.42
CA ARG A 89 1.95 -10.73 10.35
C ARG A 89 2.93 -11.24 9.31
N VAL A 90 2.92 -10.65 8.12
CA VAL A 90 3.80 -11.01 7.00
C VAL A 90 5.25 -10.70 7.35
N SER A 91 5.53 -9.51 7.88
CA SER A 91 6.87 -9.10 8.31
C SER A 91 7.40 -10.06 9.37
N ARG A 92 6.60 -10.35 10.41
CA ARG A 92 6.98 -11.33 11.44
C ARG A 92 7.27 -12.70 10.85
N PHE A 93 6.46 -13.17 9.89
CA PHE A 93 6.69 -14.44 9.23
C PHE A 93 8.04 -14.49 8.51
N PHE A 94 8.37 -13.45 7.73
CA PHE A 94 9.63 -13.40 6.99
C PHE A 94 10.86 -13.17 7.88
N VAL A 95 10.74 -12.37 8.94
CA VAL A 95 11.79 -12.20 9.96
C VAL A 95 12.06 -13.54 10.67
N ASN A 96 11.02 -14.24 11.12
CA ASN A 96 11.16 -15.55 11.77
C ASN A 96 11.79 -16.63 10.86
N LYS A 97 11.71 -16.44 9.53
CA LYS A 97 12.31 -17.35 8.54
C LYS A 97 13.72 -16.93 8.12
N GLY A 98 14.24 -15.81 8.62
CA GLY A 98 15.55 -15.27 8.26
C GLY A 98 15.61 -14.66 6.85
N TYR A 99 14.45 -14.38 6.23
CA TYR A 99 14.40 -13.72 4.92
C TYR A 99 14.47 -12.20 5.02
N LEU A 100 14.19 -11.63 6.18
CA LEU A 100 14.31 -10.21 6.49
C LEU A 100 15.14 -10.04 7.75
N ASP A 101 16.07 -9.08 7.71
CA ASP A 101 16.83 -8.68 8.88
C ASP A 101 16.01 -7.71 9.74
N SER A 102 15.99 -7.97 11.04
CA SER A 102 15.50 -7.07 12.07
C SER A 102 16.69 -6.40 12.73
N VAL A 103 16.71 -5.06 12.81
CA VAL A 103 17.76 -4.33 13.56
C VAL A 103 17.71 -4.67 15.06
N THR A 104 16.59 -5.20 15.55
CA THR A 104 16.40 -5.60 16.95
C THR A 104 16.44 -7.11 17.18
N GLY A 105 16.69 -7.93 16.15
CA GLY A 105 16.36 -9.36 16.18
C GLY A 105 14.87 -9.61 15.98
#